data_AF-A0A7V0JTY2-F1
#
_entry.id   AF-A0A7V0JTY2-F1
#
_cell.length_a   1.000
_cell.length_b   1.000
_cell.length_c   1.000
_cell.angle_alpha   90.00
_cell.angle_beta   90.00
_cell.angle_gamma   90.00
#
_symmetry.space_group_name_H-M   'P 1'
#
loop_
_entity.id
_entity.type
_entity.pdbx_description
1 polymer ?
#
loop_
_entity_poly.entity_id
_entity_poly.type
_entity_poly.pdbx_seq_one_letter_code
_entity_poly.pdbx_strand_id
1 'polypeptide(L)'
;EVWREAMGLAKELGVPLHTHLCETELEVKEHRERYGKSPVEWLEELGVFAVPVLAAHCVWVDEKDIDILAAHNVSVAHCPSSNLKLASGIAPVWRMLELGVNVALGTDGAASNNTLDMVREMRLAALLAKARQGDPKAMPAPEALATATRRGAAALGWGRYLGIIEEGYLADLALFSREAPHWTPGHDPLADLVYTASGADVDTLIVGGRILMREGKILTFDEERVKARCRELAERFR
;
A
#
# COMPACT_ATOMS: atom_id res chain seq x y z
N GLU A 1 16.79 13.77 -17.70
CA GLU A 1 18.11 13.65 -17.06
C GLU A 1 17.98 12.91 -15.74
N VAL A 2 17.26 13.46 -14.75
CA VAL A 2 16.98 12.83 -13.45
C VAL A 2 16.56 11.36 -13.54
N TRP A 3 15.59 11.01 -14.40
CA TRP A 3 15.20 9.60 -14.58
C TRP A 3 16.34 8.68 -15.00
N ARG A 4 17.24 9.14 -15.88
CA ARG A 4 18.38 8.33 -16.35
C ARG A 4 19.39 8.10 -15.23
N GLU A 5 19.69 9.13 -14.46
CA GLU A 5 20.60 9.01 -13.31
C GLU A 5 20.01 8.12 -12.21
N ALA A 6 18.72 8.30 -11.89
CA ALA A 6 18.01 7.47 -10.92
C ALA A 6 18.00 5.99 -11.33
N MET A 7 17.71 5.69 -12.60
CA MET A 7 17.80 4.33 -13.12
C MET A 7 19.22 3.76 -13.03
N GLY A 8 20.24 4.56 -13.35
CA GLY A 8 21.63 4.17 -13.25
C GLY A 8 22.00 3.75 -11.83
N LEU A 9 21.64 4.58 -10.85
CA LEU A 9 21.89 4.32 -9.44
C LEU A 9 21.06 3.14 -8.91
N ALA A 10 19.78 3.03 -9.28
CA ALA A 10 18.93 1.91 -8.90
C ALA A 10 19.50 0.57 -9.39
N LYS A 11 20.02 0.54 -10.61
CA LYS A 11 20.69 -0.63 -11.19
C LYS A 11 21.99 -0.96 -10.46
N GLU A 12 22.81 0.03 -10.15
CA GLU A 12 24.07 -0.15 -9.42
C GLU A 12 23.84 -0.71 -8.01
N LEU A 13 22.84 -0.18 -7.30
CA LEU A 13 22.54 -0.55 -5.92
C LEU A 13 21.63 -1.79 -5.81
N GLY A 14 21.00 -2.22 -6.90
CA GLY A 14 20.05 -3.34 -6.91
C GLY A 14 18.77 -3.03 -6.12
N VAL A 15 18.30 -1.78 -6.15
CA VAL A 15 17.11 -1.31 -5.41
C VAL A 15 16.00 -0.87 -6.35
N PRO A 16 14.72 -0.94 -5.94
CA PRO A 16 13.62 -0.43 -6.75
C PRO A 16 13.61 1.11 -6.80
N LEU A 17 13.02 1.67 -7.85
CA LEU A 17 12.58 3.06 -7.88
C LEU A 17 11.18 3.18 -7.29
N HIS A 18 10.92 4.26 -6.55
CA HIS A 18 9.59 4.58 -6.01
C HIS A 18 9.20 6.00 -6.44
N THR A 19 8.01 6.14 -7.03
CA THR A 19 7.48 7.44 -7.48
C THR A 19 5.96 7.48 -7.36
N HIS A 20 5.39 8.68 -7.18
CA HIS A 20 3.98 8.91 -7.50
C HIS A 20 3.78 8.79 -9.02
N LEU A 21 2.63 8.24 -9.42
CA LEU A 21 2.31 8.05 -10.84
C LEU A 21 0.78 8.05 -11.07
N CYS A 22 0.32 8.92 -11.97
CA CYS A 22 -1.10 9.04 -12.33
C CYS A 22 -2.00 9.22 -11.10
N GLU A 23 -1.59 10.08 -10.17
CA GLU A 23 -2.32 10.35 -8.93
C GLU A 23 -3.57 11.19 -9.19
N THR A 24 -3.48 12.19 -10.06
CA THR A 24 -4.57 13.14 -10.31
C THR A 24 -4.97 13.21 -11.78
N GLU A 25 -6.23 13.54 -12.05
CA GLU A 25 -6.71 13.74 -13.42
C GLU A 25 -5.94 14.85 -14.14
N LEU A 26 -5.60 15.91 -13.39
CA LEU A 26 -4.85 17.05 -13.90
C LEU A 26 -3.46 16.64 -14.38
N GLU A 27 -2.73 15.85 -13.58
CA GLU A 27 -1.42 15.29 -13.96
C GLU A 27 -1.50 14.58 -15.31
N VAL A 28 -2.44 13.65 -15.45
CA VAL A 28 -2.59 12.85 -16.68
C VAL A 28 -3.00 13.73 -17.87
N LYS A 29 -3.92 14.67 -17.66
CA LYS A 29 -4.37 15.61 -18.69
C LYS A 29 -3.22 16.48 -19.19
N GLU A 30 -2.49 17.12 -18.28
CA GLU A 30 -1.34 17.95 -18.65
C GLU A 30 -0.25 17.15 -19.36
N HIS A 31 -0.03 15.90 -18.93
CA HIS A 31 0.95 15.02 -19.56
C HIS A 31 0.55 14.67 -21.00
N ARG A 32 -0.73 14.37 -21.23
CA ARG A 32 -1.28 14.13 -22.58
C ARG A 32 -1.22 15.36 -23.45
N GLU A 33 -1.50 16.54 -22.92
CA GLU A 33 -1.41 17.81 -23.68
C GLU A 33 0.04 18.15 -24.08
N ARG A 34 1.01 17.93 -23.18
CA ARG A 34 2.42 18.28 -23.43
C ARG A 34 3.17 17.24 -24.26
N TYR A 35 2.89 15.96 -24.05
CA TYR A 35 3.69 14.85 -24.60
C TYR A 35 2.90 13.89 -25.49
N GLY A 36 1.56 14.06 -25.59
CA GLY A 36 0.70 13.17 -26.37
C GLY A 36 0.52 11.77 -25.78
N LYS A 37 0.90 11.57 -24.51
CA LYS A 37 1.00 10.27 -23.83
C LYS A 37 0.59 10.39 -22.37
N SER A 38 0.10 9.30 -21.76
CA SER A 38 -0.01 9.21 -20.30
C SER A 38 1.38 9.27 -19.63
N PRO A 39 1.45 9.57 -18.32
CA PRO A 39 2.69 9.43 -17.57
C PRO A 39 3.29 8.01 -17.64
N VAL A 40 2.45 6.96 -17.64
CA VAL A 40 2.90 5.55 -17.73
C VAL A 40 3.58 5.28 -19.08
N GLU A 41 2.92 5.63 -20.19
CA GLU A 41 3.47 5.47 -21.54
C GLU A 41 4.79 6.24 -21.73
N TRP A 42 4.90 7.41 -21.09
CA TRP A 42 6.12 8.21 -21.16
C TRP A 42 7.26 7.59 -20.36
N LEU A 43 7.01 7.10 -19.15
CA LEU A 43 8.01 6.37 -18.37
C LEU A 43 8.46 5.08 -19.05
N GLU A 44 7.55 4.39 -19.76
CA GLU A 44 7.89 3.24 -20.60
C GLU A 44 8.87 3.64 -21.72
N GLU A 45 8.56 4.69 -22.49
CA GLU A 45 9.44 5.18 -23.57
C GLU A 45 10.83 5.60 -23.06
N LEU A 46 10.89 6.18 -21.86
CA LEU A 46 12.15 6.54 -21.21
C LEU A 46 12.96 5.32 -20.72
N GLY A 47 12.35 4.13 -20.68
CA GLY A 47 12.95 2.90 -20.19
C GLY A 47 12.95 2.76 -18.66
N VAL A 48 12.14 3.55 -17.94
CA VAL A 48 12.11 3.57 -16.46
C VAL A 48 11.75 2.22 -15.87
N PHE A 49 10.91 1.46 -16.57
CA PHE A 49 10.50 0.12 -16.14
C PHE A 49 11.54 -0.99 -16.44
N ALA A 50 12.74 -0.64 -16.95
CA ALA A 50 13.85 -1.59 -17.08
C ALA A 50 14.49 -1.97 -15.72
N VAL A 51 14.11 -1.29 -14.64
CA VAL A 51 14.43 -1.62 -13.26
C VAL A 51 13.13 -1.82 -12.47
N PRO A 52 13.14 -2.50 -11.31
CA PRO A 52 11.95 -2.64 -10.49
C PRO A 52 11.38 -1.27 -10.08
N VAL A 53 10.06 -1.10 -10.23
CA VAL A 53 9.36 0.15 -9.88
C VAL A 53 8.20 -0.15 -8.94
N LEU A 54 8.08 0.68 -7.90
CA LEU A 54 6.89 0.86 -7.09
C LEU A 54 6.23 2.19 -7.48
N ALA A 55 5.06 2.13 -8.10
CA ALA A 55 4.28 3.28 -8.50
C ALA A 55 3.19 3.56 -7.45
N ALA A 56 3.28 4.69 -6.75
CA ALA A 56 2.27 5.09 -5.78
C ALA A 56 1.03 5.67 -6.48
N HIS A 57 -0.13 5.37 -5.90
CA HIS A 57 -1.46 5.85 -6.25
C HIS A 57 -2.11 5.17 -7.45
N CYS A 58 -1.62 5.45 -8.67
CA CYS A 58 -2.19 4.94 -9.94
C CYS A 58 -3.71 5.08 -10.01
N VAL A 59 -4.23 6.26 -9.68
CA VAL A 59 -5.68 6.54 -9.65
C VAL A 59 -6.24 6.66 -11.06
N TRP A 60 -5.52 7.37 -11.91
CA TRP A 60 -5.92 7.73 -13.28
C TRP A 60 -5.11 6.96 -14.32
N VAL A 61 -5.19 5.63 -14.26
CA VAL A 61 -4.65 4.73 -15.29
C VAL A 61 -5.80 4.18 -16.13
N ASP A 62 -5.60 4.12 -17.45
CA ASP A 62 -6.51 3.42 -18.37
C ASP A 62 -6.07 1.96 -18.64
N GLU A 63 -6.80 1.21 -19.47
CA GLU A 63 -6.44 -0.19 -19.73
C GLU A 63 -5.06 -0.35 -20.36
N LYS A 64 -4.66 0.59 -21.24
CA LYS A 64 -3.35 0.55 -21.87
C LYS A 64 -2.25 0.79 -20.84
N ASP A 65 -2.46 1.74 -19.94
CA ASP A 65 -1.55 1.98 -18.83
C ASP A 65 -1.40 0.72 -17.95
N ILE A 66 -2.52 0.05 -17.62
CA ILE A 66 -2.50 -1.16 -16.80
C ILE A 66 -1.75 -2.30 -17.51
N ASP A 67 -1.97 -2.48 -18.81
CA ASP A 67 -1.27 -3.48 -19.62
C ASP A 67 0.25 -3.24 -19.62
N ILE A 68 0.69 -1.97 -19.73
CA ILE A 68 2.11 -1.60 -19.63
C ILE A 68 2.65 -1.96 -18.23
N LEU A 69 1.95 -1.55 -17.17
CA LEU A 69 2.38 -1.84 -15.79
C LEU A 69 2.53 -3.35 -15.56
N ALA A 70 1.58 -4.15 -16.06
CA ALA A 70 1.62 -5.60 -15.98
C ALA A 70 2.79 -6.20 -16.78
N ALA A 71 2.96 -5.78 -18.03
CA ALA A 71 4.01 -6.28 -18.93
C ALA A 71 5.43 -6.06 -18.37
N HIS A 72 5.64 -4.94 -17.67
CA HIS A 72 6.92 -4.61 -17.06
C HIS A 72 7.05 -5.01 -15.58
N ASN A 73 6.08 -5.75 -15.02
CA ASN A 73 6.06 -6.15 -13.61
C ASN A 73 6.17 -4.98 -12.62
N VAL A 74 5.59 -3.82 -12.98
CA VAL A 74 5.52 -2.68 -12.07
C VAL A 74 4.59 -3.02 -10.91
N SER A 75 5.02 -2.73 -9.68
CA SER A 75 4.17 -2.84 -8.50
C SER A 75 3.47 -1.51 -8.22
N VAL A 76 2.24 -1.57 -7.71
CA VAL A 76 1.46 -0.38 -7.35
C VAL A 76 1.30 -0.29 -5.84
N ALA A 77 1.56 0.87 -5.24
CA ALA A 77 1.21 1.17 -3.85
C ALA A 77 -0.13 1.93 -3.82
N HIS A 78 -1.21 1.23 -3.49
CA HIS A 78 -2.53 1.83 -3.37
C HIS A 78 -2.71 2.52 -2.01
N CYS A 79 -3.03 3.82 -2.03
CA CYS A 79 -3.22 4.66 -0.84
C CYS A 79 -4.67 5.19 -0.73
N PRO A 80 -5.67 4.35 -0.42
CA PRO A 80 -7.07 4.70 -0.61
C PRO A 80 -7.53 5.88 0.25
N SER A 81 -7.16 5.96 1.52
CA SER A 81 -7.59 7.08 2.36
C SER A 81 -7.01 8.41 1.88
N SER A 82 -5.75 8.42 1.44
CA SER A 82 -5.11 9.62 0.87
C SER A 82 -5.81 10.08 -0.40
N ASN A 83 -6.03 9.15 -1.33
CA ASN A 83 -6.70 9.43 -2.59
C ASN A 83 -8.12 10.02 -2.38
N LEU A 84 -8.87 9.50 -1.40
CA LEU A 84 -10.17 10.06 -1.04
C LEU A 84 -10.06 11.41 -0.35
N LYS A 85 -9.14 11.57 0.61
CA LYS A 85 -9.00 12.80 1.40
C LYS A 85 -8.56 13.99 0.54
N LEU A 86 -7.73 13.76 -0.46
CA LEU A 86 -7.27 14.78 -1.41
C LEU A 86 -8.18 14.94 -2.64
N ALA A 87 -9.27 14.16 -2.71
CA ALA A 87 -10.15 14.08 -3.88
C ALA A 87 -9.40 13.70 -5.18
N SER A 88 -8.30 12.97 -5.08
CA SER A 88 -7.55 12.45 -6.22
C SER A 88 -8.37 11.46 -7.03
N GLY A 89 -9.19 10.62 -6.36
CA GLY A 89 -10.13 9.70 -7.01
C GLY A 89 -10.09 8.29 -6.42
N ILE A 90 -10.60 7.31 -7.16
CA ILE A 90 -10.60 5.89 -6.76
C ILE A 90 -9.80 5.09 -7.79
N ALA A 91 -8.68 4.51 -7.40
CA ALA A 91 -7.85 3.70 -8.30
C ALA A 91 -8.58 2.41 -8.74
N PRO A 92 -8.40 1.94 -10.00
CA PRO A 92 -9.00 0.71 -10.52
C PRO A 92 -8.26 -0.55 -10.02
N VAL A 93 -8.09 -0.69 -8.70
CA VAL A 93 -7.27 -1.74 -8.07
C VAL A 93 -7.70 -3.14 -8.45
N TRP A 94 -9.00 -3.41 -8.50
CA TRP A 94 -9.48 -4.74 -8.87
C TRP A 94 -9.12 -5.08 -10.32
N ARG A 95 -9.30 -4.13 -11.25
CA ARG A 95 -8.90 -4.30 -12.64
C ARG A 95 -7.40 -4.49 -12.82
N MET A 96 -6.59 -3.75 -12.07
CA MET A 96 -5.12 -3.92 -12.03
C MET A 96 -4.74 -5.34 -11.59
N LEU A 97 -5.36 -5.85 -10.51
CA LEU A 97 -5.12 -7.21 -10.04
C LEU A 97 -5.56 -8.28 -11.06
N GLU A 98 -6.70 -8.10 -11.71
CA GLU A 98 -7.20 -9.01 -12.76
C GLU A 98 -6.27 -9.08 -13.98
N LEU A 99 -5.62 -7.96 -14.33
CA LEU A 99 -4.64 -7.88 -15.41
C LEU A 99 -3.21 -8.26 -14.99
N GLY A 100 -3.02 -8.71 -13.75
CA GLY A 100 -1.75 -9.25 -13.27
C GLY A 100 -0.77 -8.23 -12.69
N VAL A 101 -1.18 -6.97 -12.49
CA VAL A 101 -0.36 -5.99 -11.77
C VAL A 101 -0.25 -6.38 -10.30
N ASN A 102 0.96 -6.33 -9.75
CA ASN A 102 1.16 -6.52 -8.31
C ASN A 102 0.72 -5.27 -7.54
N VAL A 103 -0.46 -5.29 -6.93
CA VAL A 103 -0.94 -4.17 -6.10
C VAL A 103 -0.67 -4.44 -4.61
N ALA A 104 0.14 -3.59 -4.00
CA ALA A 104 0.36 -3.49 -2.56
C ALA A 104 -0.46 -2.32 -1.96
N LEU A 105 -0.46 -2.23 -0.64
CA LEU A 105 -1.18 -1.19 0.11
C LEU A 105 -0.20 -0.23 0.79
N GLY A 106 -0.55 1.05 0.86
CA GLY A 106 0.17 2.07 1.62
C GLY A 106 -0.80 3.03 2.31
N THR A 107 -0.34 3.68 3.38
CA THR A 107 -1.16 4.69 4.08
C THR A 107 -0.98 6.09 3.49
N ASP A 108 0.12 6.34 2.78
CA ASP A 108 0.68 7.66 2.56
C ASP A 108 1.04 8.38 3.89
N GLY A 109 1.31 9.68 3.85
CA GLY A 109 1.67 10.50 4.99
C GLY A 109 0.51 10.81 5.95
N ALA A 110 0.86 11.06 7.22
CA ALA A 110 -0.10 11.43 8.26
C ALA A 110 -0.78 12.81 8.05
N ALA A 111 -0.40 13.58 7.02
CA ALA A 111 -1.09 14.82 6.65
C ALA A 111 -2.22 14.61 5.63
N SER A 112 -2.14 13.53 4.84
CA SER A 112 -3.10 13.17 3.79
C SER A 112 -3.89 11.90 4.11
N ASN A 113 -3.57 11.18 5.18
CA ASN A 113 -4.41 10.09 5.74
C ASN A 113 -4.99 10.49 7.10
N ASN A 114 -4.06 10.86 7.97
CA ASN A 114 -4.16 11.21 9.39
C ASN A 114 -4.07 10.04 10.39
N THR A 115 -4.01 8.80 9.93
CA THR A 115 -3.52 7.65 10.72
C THR A 115 -2.51 6.84 9.91
N LEU A 116 -1.82 5.89 10.55
CA LEU A 116 -0.96 4.91 9.87
C LEU A 116 -1.51 3.49 10.05
N ASP A 117 -2.84 3.34 9.98
CA ASP A 117 -3.54 2.08 10.23
C ASP A 117 -3.75 1.28 8.93
N MET A 118 -2.82 0.34 8.67
CA MET A 118 -2.87 -0.55 7.51
C MET A 118 -4.11 -1.45 7.47
N VAL A 119 -4.70 -1.80 8.62
CA VAL A 119 -5.88 -2.67 8.69
C VAL A 119 -7.11 -1.90 8.19
N ARG A 120 -7.20 -0.61 8.55
CA ARG A 120 -8.25 0.28 8.03
C ARG A 120 -8.07 0.59 6.55
N GLU A 121 -6.84 0.79 6.08
CA GLU A 121 -6.56 0.92 4.64
C GLU A 121 -6.99 -0.34 3.88
N MET A 122 -6.76 -1.53 4.43
CA MET A 122 -7.11 -2.80 3.80
C MET A 122 -8.62 -2.94 3.65
N ARG A 123 -9.36 -2.62 4.72
CA ARG A 123 -10.83 -2.55 4.70
C ARG A 123 -11.32 -1.59 3.63
N LEU A 124 -10.76 -0.38 3.59
CA LEU A 124 -11.19 0.66 2.67
C LEU A 124 -10.91 0.26 1.21
N ALA A 125 -9.73 -0.30 0.91
CA ALA A 125 -9.39 -0.81 -0.41
C ALA A 125 -10.42 -1.86 -0.89
N ALA A 126 -10.76 -2.83 -0.03
CA ALA A 126 -11.71 -3.90 -0.35
C ALA A 126 -13.13 -3.37 -0.63
N LEU A 127 -13.57 -2.31 0.05
CA LEU A 127 -14.88 -1.70 -0.16
C LEU A 127 -14.89 -0.79 -1.41
N LEU A 128 -13.84 0.00 -1.62
CA LEU A 128 -13.72 0.87 -2.79
C LEU A 128 -13.61 0.07 -4.08
N ALA A 129 -12.92 -1.06 -4.08
CA ALA A 129 -12.85 -1.97 -5.22
C ALA A 129 -14.26 -2.42 -5.65
N LYS A 130 -15.11 -2.81 -4.71
CA LYS A 130 -16.52 -3.19 -4.96
C LYS A 130 -17.33 -2.03 -5.51
N ALA A 131 -17.23 -0.87 -4.88
CA ALA A 131 -17.97 0.32 -5.28
C ALA A 131 -17.58 0.79 -6.69
N ARG A 132 -16.27 0.81 -7.00
CA ARG A 132 -15.77 1.24 -8.32
C ARG A 132 -16.11 0.24 -9.42
N GLN A 133 -16.03 -1.05 -9.13
CA GLN A 133 -16.36 -2.09 -10.12
C GLN A 133 -17.88 -2.25 -10.33
N GLY A 134 -18.70 -1.85 -9.36
CA GLY A 134 -20.13 -2.18 -9.35
C GLY A 134 -20.39 -3.66 -9.10
N ASP A 135 -19.43 -4.38 -8.50
CA ASP A 135 -19.51 -5.81 -8.22
C ASP A 135 -19.22 -6.08 -6.73
N PRO A 136 -20.17 -6.62 -5.94
CA PRO A 136 -19.95 -6.96 -4.54
C PRO A 136 -18.89 -8.06 -4.33
N LYS A 137 -18.51 -8.81 -5.38
CA LYS A 137 -17.48 -9.86 -5.31
C LYS A 137 -16.07 -9.35 -5.60
N ALA A 138 -15.92 -8.11 -6.08
CA ALA A 138 -14.60 -7.54 -6.36
C ALA A 138 -13.74 -7.47 -5.08
N MET A 139 -12.46 -7.82 -5.22
CA MET A 139 -11.47 -7.84 -4.13
C MET A 139 -11.98 -8.56 -2.87
N PRO A 140 -12.09 -9.91 -2.92
CA PRO A 140 -12.49 -10.69 -1.76
C PRO A 140 -11.44 -10.61 -0.65
N ALA A 141 -11.81 -11.00 0.58
CA ALA A 141 -10.95 -10.86 1.76
C ALA A 141 -9.54 -11.48 1.61
N PRO A 142 -9.34 -12.66 0.99
CA PRO A 142 -8.00 -13.19 0.73
C PRO A 142 -7.11 -12.28 -0.13
N GLU A 143 -7.69 -11.57 -1.11
CA GLU A 143 -6.94 -10.63 -1.94
C GLU A 143 -6.70 -9.30 -1.23
N ALA A 144 -7.66 -8.83 -0.42
CA ALA A 144 -7.42 -7.67 0.43
C ALA A 144 -6.28 -7.91 1.42
N LEU A 145 -6.24 -9.07 2.07
CA LEU A 145 -5.13 -9.45 2.94
C LEU A 145 -3.81 -9.56 2.15
N ALA A 146 -3.86 -10.06 0.91
CA ALA A 146 -2.68 -10.17 0.06
C ALA A 146 -2.02 -8.81 -0.24
N THR A 147 -2.82 -7.77 -0.51
CA THR A 147 -2.30 -6.41 -0.78
C THR A 147 -1.59 -5.82 0.44
N ALA A 148 -2.08 -6.15 1.65
CA ALA A 148 -1.48 -5.72 2.92
C ALA A 148 -0.29 -6.60 3.39
N THR A 149 -0.01 -7.73 2.73
CA THR A 149 1.03 -8.70 3.17
C THR A 149 1.95 -9.11 2.02
N ARG A 150 1.74 -10.29 1.40
CA ARG A 150 2.66 -10.88 0.41
C ARG A 150 2.91 -10.00 -0.81
N ARG A 151 1.94 -9.19 -1.25
CA ARG A 151 2.10 -8.28 -2.39
C ARG A 151 2.96 -7.07 -2.03
N GLY A 152 2.87 -6.58 -0.79
CA GLY A 152 3.77 -5.57 -0.24
C GLY A 152 5.20 -6.07 -0.12
N ALA A 153 5.39 -7.29 0.39
CA ALA A 153 6.70 -7.93 0.42
C ALA A 153 7.29 -8.09 -0.99
N ALA A 154 6.49 -8.53 -1.97
CA ALA A 154 6.91 -8.63 -3.36
C ALA A 154 7.28 -7.26 -3.96
N ALA A 155 6.47 -6.22 -3.73
CA ALA A 155 6.70 -4.86 -4.22
C ALA A 155 8.02 -4.26 -3.74
N LEU A 156 8.46 -4.63 -2.53
CA LEU A 156 9.71 -4.17 -1.93
C LEU A 156 10.91 -5.08 -2.23
N GLY A 157 10.74 -6.16 -3.01
CA GLY A 157 11.80 -7.13 -3.31
C GLY A 157 12.07 -8.15 -2.20
N TRP A 158 11.19 -8.25 -1.20
CA TRP A 158 11.31 -9.14 -0.04
C TRP A 158 10.37 -10.36 -0.09
N GLY A 159 9.68 -10.61 -1.20
CA GLY A 159 8.68 -11.69 -1.32
C GLY A 159 9.18 -13.12 -1.07
N ARG A 160 10.51 -13.33 -1.05
CA ARG A 160 11.15 -14.61 -0.68
C ARG A 160 11.38 -14.77 0.82
N TYR A 161 11.18 -13.71 1.60
CA TYR A 161 11.51 -13.64 3.02
C TYR A 161 10.33 -13.20 3.88
N LEU A 162 9.36 -12.47 3.32
CA LEU A 162 8.27 -11.83 4.07
C LEU A 162 6.88 -12.06 3.44
N GLY A 163 5.84 -11.82 4.25
CA GLY A 163 4.45 -11.73 3.80
C GLY A 163 3.70 -13.06 3.71
N ILE A 164 4.37 -14.18 3.99
CA ILE A 164 3.79 -15.53 4.05
C ILE A 164 4.25 -16.20 5.34
N ILE A 165 3.37 -16.99 5.96
CA ILE A 165 3.70 -17.83 7.12
C ILE A 165 4.01 -19.23 6.61
N GLU A 166 5.29 -19.49 6.34
CA GLU A 166 5.81 -20.75 5.83
C GLU A 166 7.27 -20.95 6.31
N GLU A 167 7.74 -22.20 6.35
CA GLU A 167 9.14 -22.48 6.65
C GLU A 167 10.09 -21.75 5.69
N GLY A 168 11.16 -21.17 6.22
CA GLY A 168 12.13 -20.38 5.44
C GLY A 168 11.84 -18.87 5.35
N TYR A 169 10.63 -18.43 5.73
CA TYR A 169 10.29 -17.01 5.84
C TYR A 169 10.71 -16.44 7.22
N LEU A 170 10.94 -15.13 7.28
CA LEU A 170 11.17 -14.43 8.54
C LEU A 170 9.92 -14.48 9.42
N ALA A 171 10.12 -14.58 10.73
CA ALA A 171 9.05 -14.58 11.71
C ALA A 171 8.53 -13.15 11.97
N ASP A 172 7.86 -12.59 10.95
CA ASP A 172 7.15 -11.32 10.97
C ASP A 172 5.66 -11.60 11.13
N LEU A 173 5.15 -11.46 12.35
CA LEU A 173 3.81 -11.89 12.75
C LEU A 173 3.08 -10.79 13.52
N ALA A 174 1.81 -10.59 13.20
CA ALA A 174 0.89 -9.77 13.98
C ALA A 174 -0.23 -10.68 14.51
N LEU A 175 -0.41 -10.68 15.84
CA LEU A 175 -1.48 -11.40 16.50
C LEU A 175 -2.56 -10.39 16.90
N PHE A 176 -3.81 -10.69 16.56
CA PHE A 176 -4.95 -9.81 16.80
C PHE A 176 -5.79 -10.33 17.97
N SER A 177 -6.09 -9.47 18.93
CA SER A 177 -7.10 -9.74 19.95
C SER A 177 -8.50 -9.68 19.34
N ARG A 178 -9.36 -10.63 19.71
CA ARG A 178 -10.77 -10.71 19.26
C ARG A 178 -11.76 -10.42 20.40
N GLU A 179 -11.29 -9.82 21.49
CA GLU A 179 -12.12 -9.55 22.68
C GLU A 179 -13.07 -8.36 22.50
N ALA A 180 -12.72 -7.41 21.65
CA ALA A 180 -13.52 -6.22 21.45
C ALA A 180 -14.88 -6.55 20.77
N PRO A 181 -15.97 -5.81 21.09
CA PRO A 181 -17.32 -6.19 20.67
C PRO A 181 -17.51 -6.35 19.17
N HIS A 182 -16.76 -5.60 18.34
CA HIS A 182 -16.90 -5.65 16.89
C HIS A 182 -16.52 -7.03 16.30
N TRP A 183 -15.70 -7.83 16.99
CA TRP A 183 -15.36 -9.19 16.56
C TRP A 183 -16.48 -10.22 16.77
N THR A 184 -17.53 -9.88 17.51
CA THR A 184 -18.65 -10.80 17.82
C THR A 184 -19.71 -10.72 16.72
N PRO A 185 -20.22 -11.85 16.18
CA PRO A 185 -20.13 -13.23 16.68
C PRO A 185 -18.95 -14.06 16.15
N GLY A 186 -18.12 -13.53 15.25
CA GLY A 186 -16.85 -14.15 14.87
C GLY A 186 -16.93 -15.31 13.87
N HIS A 187 -17.80 -15.22 12.85
CA HIS A 187 -18.11 -16.32 11.93
C HIS A 187 -16.97 -16.73 11.00
N ASP A 188 -16.26 -15.78 10.41
CA ASP A 188 -15.16 -16.00 9.48
C ASP A 188 -13.98 -15.11 9.89
N PRO A 189 -12.91 -15.69 10.47
CA PRO A 189 -11.77 -14.91 10.96
C PRO A 189 -11.11 -14.02 9.91
N LEU A 190 -11.09 -14.44 8.63
CA LEU A 190 -10.47 -13.68 7.56
C LEU A 190 -11.37 -12.51 7.15
N ALA A 191 -12.68 -12.76 7.02
CA ALA A 191 -13.64 -11.70 6.76
C ALA A 191 -13.67 -10.68 7.91
N ASP A 192 -13.64 -11.16 9.16
CA ASP A 192 -13.59 -10.31 10.35
C ASP A 192 -12.32 -9.43 10.35
N LEU A 193 -11.16 -10.00 10.04
CA LEU A 193 -9.90 -9.26 9.94
C LEU A 193 -9.96 -8.14 8.88
N VAL A 194 -10.58 -8.41 7.73
CA VAL A 194 -10.63 -7.44 6.63
C VAL A 194 -11.72 -6.39 6.83
N TYR A 195 -12.90 -6.77 7.29
CA TYR A 195 -14.08 -5.89 7.26
C TYR A 195 -14.43 -5.26 8.61
N THR A 196 -13.87 -5.79 9.70
CA THR A 196 -14.25 -5.43 11.06
C THR A 196 -13.08 -4.91 11.89
N ALA A 197 -11.90 -5.51 11.77
CA ALA A 197 -10.74 -5.17 12.58
C ALA A 197 -10.14 -3.78 12.30
N SER A 198 -9.25 -3.36 13.19
CA SER A 198 -8.42 -2.17 13.08
C SER A 198 -7.00 -2.43 13.61
N GLY A 199 -6.08 -1.50 13.39
CA GLY A 199 -4.72 -1.59 13.95
C GLY A 199 -4.69 -1.60 15.48
N ALA A 200 -5.74 -1.08 16.14
CA ALA A 200 -5.87 -1.12 17.60
C ALA A 200 -6.15 -2.52 18.15
N ASP A 201 -6.54 -3.47 17.29
CA ASP A 201 -6.78 -4.86 17.68
C ASP A 201 -5.50 -5.71 17.71
N VAL A 202 -4.36 -5.16 17.26
CA VAL A 202 -3.08 -5.90 17.33
C VAL A 202 -2.65 -6.00 18.80
N ASP A 203 -2.50 -7.22 19.29
CA ASP A 203 -2.08 -7.54 20.64
C ASP A 203 -0.56 -7.73 20.74
N THR A 204 -0.01 -8.53 19.84
CA THR A 204 1.40 -8.91 19.84
C THR A 204 1.98 -8.74 18.45
N LEU A 205 3.15 -8.09 18.36
CA LEU A 205 3.89 -7.89 17.11
C LEU A 205 5.28 -8.49 17.23
N ILE A 206 5.63 -9.35 16.27
CA ILE A 206 6.92 -10.03 16.16
C ILE A 206 7.54 -9.63 14.84
N VAL A 207 8.83 -9.25 14.85
CA VAL A 207 9.60 -8.91 13.64
C VAL A 207 10.94 -9.64 13.72
N GLY A 208 11.24 -10.46 12.71
CA GLY A 208 12.43 -11.31 12.67
C GLY A 208 12.55 -12.23 13.88
N GLY A 209 11.42 -12.66 14.47
CA GLY A 209 11.38 -13.46 15.69
C GLY A 209 11.54 -12.67 17.00
N ARG A 210 11.73 -11.34 16.93
CA ARG A 210 11.78 -10.48 18.11
C ARG A 210 10.40 -9.88 18.41
N ILE A 211 9.91 -10.08 19.62
CA ILE A 211 8.68 -9.45 20.11
C ILE A 211 8.92 -7.95 20.30
N LEU A 212 8.21 -7.11 19.55
CA LEU A 212 8.26 -5.65 19.65
C LEU A 212 7.08 -5.07 20.44
N MET A 213 5.95 -5.77 20.46
CA MET A 213 4.75 -5.43 21.21
C MET A 213 4.14 -6.71 21.79
N ARG A 214 3.59 -6.65 23.01
CA ARG A 214 2.86 -7.75 23.65
C ARG A 214 1.77 -7.18 24.54
N GLU A 215 0.58 -7.80 24.54
CA GLU A 215 -0.57 -7.34 25.33
C GLU A 215 -0.91 -5.85 25.08
N GLY A 216 -0.78 -5.42 23.81
CA GLY A 216 -0.99 -4.04 23.37
C GLY A 216 0.07 -3.04 23.85
N LYS A 217 1.17 -3.49 24.49
CA LYS A 217 2.23 -2.61 25.02
C LYS A 217 3.49 -2.68 24.16
N ILE A 218 3.95 -1.52 23.71
CA ILE A 218 5.19 -1.37 22.93
C ILE A 218 6.40 -1.59 23.84
N LEU A 219 7.33 -2.44 23.42
CA LEU A 219 8.52 -2.83 24.20
C LEU A 219 9.81 -2.14 23.74
N THR A 220 9.76 -1.39 22.63
CA THR A 220 10.94 -0.83 21.96
C THR A 220 11.19 0.65 22.25
N PHE A 221 10.17 1.39 22.72
CA PHE A 221 10.30 2.79 23.10
C PHE A 221 9.22 3.19 24.12
N ASP A 222 9.46 4.31 24.82
CA ASP A 222 8.51 4.94 25.74
C ASP A 222 7.49 5.78 24.96
N GLU A 223 6.26 5.27 24.86
CA GLU A 223 5.16 5.89 24.12
C GLU A 223 4.78 7.28 24.68
N GLU A 224 4.76 7.45 26.00
CA GLU A 224 4.39 8.73 26.63
C GLU A 224 5.45 9.79 26.40
N ARG A 225 6.73 9.40 26.41
CA ARG A 225 7.83 10.29 26.01
C ARG A 225 7.72 10.72 24.55
N VAL A 226 7.39 9.80 23.63
CA VAL A 226 7.18 10.13 22.22
C VAL A 226 6.00 11.10 22.06
N LYS A 227 4.86 10.82 22.69
CA LYS A 227 3.69 11.71 22.67
C LYS A 227 4.01 13.11 23.22
N ALA A 228 4.75 13.20 24.32
CA ALA A 228 5.17 14.47 24.89
C ALA A 228 6.06 15.26 23.92
N ARG A 229 7.03 14.60 23.28
CA ARG A 229 7.88 15.22 22.27
C ARG A 229 7.10 15.72 21.06
N CYS A 230 6.12 14.94 20.58
CA CYS A 230 5.24 15.38 19.50
C CYS A 230 4.44 16.64 19.86
N ARG A 231 3.90 16.72 21.09
CA ARG A 231 3.20 17.93 21.58
C ARG A 231 4.12 19.15 21.63
N GLU A 232 5.35 18.98 22.14
CA GLU A 232 6.35 20.06 22.18
C GLU A 232 6.68 20.58 20.77
N LEU A 233 6.90 19.67 19.81
CA LEU A 233 7.20 20.05 18.42
C LEU A 233 6.01 20.75 17.75
N ALA A 234 4.79 20.34 18.06
CA ALA A 234 3.58 20.93 17.49
C ALA A 234 3.41 22.41 17.85
N GLU A 235 3.89 22.86 19.01
CA GLU A 235 3.87 24.29 19.39
C GLU A 235 4.68 25.18 18.43
N ARG A 236 5.60 24.62 17.63
CA ARG A 236 6.36 25.39 16.62
C ARG A 236 5.55 25.69 15.36
N PHE A 237 4.42 25.02 15.19
CA PHE A 237 3.55 25.12 14.01
C PHE A 237 2.17 25.69 14.35
N ARG A 238 2.00 26.19 15.59
CA ARG A 238 0.84 26.99 16.02
C ARG A 238 1.18 28.47 15.93
#